data_AF-A0A496V9S4-F1
#
_entry.id   AF-A0A496V9S4-F1
#
_cell.length_a   1.000
_cell.length_b   1.000
_cell.length_c   1.000
_cell.angle_alpha   90.00
_cell.angle_beta   90.00
_cell.angle_gamma   90.00
#
_symmetry.space_group_name_H-M   'P 1'
#
loop_
_entity.id
_entity.type
_entity.pdbx_description
1 polymer ?
#
loop_
_entity_poly.entity_id
_entity_poly.type
_entity_poly.pdbx_seq_one_letter_code
_entity_poly.pdbx_strand_id
1 'polypeptide(L)'
;MVNKMLSVLITFLVLKYGYVILEHTAEGHLSSPTVSASNLGKGNHLPLQQVVIFVLMFFIIGGAFTVGAVVGILVFLFLLLSVPATVMILALEKNILKAINPLTWMGIMSRVGKAYFVLYGFLLLLFAGAGIAKQLLAPILPTALFAMVATFFSGYFTLIMFNLMGYIIYQYHEPLGFDGVYEFEDSPETNTGTAAKTEAFLSEINILLAEGMIDEAKKRLKQALAEPDNFAQYGNLDYHQRYHKLLLLSKDKKEVLTHGEQYITALIHSTQSSSKAVYVYADCIKFKPDFYLSESEHTYQLAEAAQSQGKYDLALRLVNKFAQRYPNNPDQFDKRLPKNPAIPKAYFLGAKILFERKHQEAQQKKYWLLCYVNFQIIR
;
A
#
# COMPACT_ATOMS: atom_id res chain seq x y z
N MET A 1 6.27 42.07 12.83
CA MET A 1 5.19 41.16 13.29
C MET A 1 4.53 40.44 12.11
N VAL A 2 4.13 41.15 11.05
CA VAL A 2 3.50 40.60 9.83
C VAL A 2 4.30 39.46 9.18
N ASN A 3 5.62 39.63 8.99
CA ASN A 3 6.46 38.59 8.35
C ASN A 3 6.51 37.27 9.16
N LYS A 4 6.43 37.33 10.49
CA LYS A 4 6.42 36.14 11.37
C LYS A 4 5.07 35.42 11.34
N MET A 5 3.95 36.15 11.30
CA MET A 5 2.63 35.52 11.16
C MET A 5 2.48 34.85 9.79
N LEU A 6 2.98 35.51 8.73
CA LEU A 6 2.97 34.96 7.39
C LEU A 6 3.81 33.67 7.30
N SER A 7 5.01 33.64 7.88
CA SER A 7 5.85 32.43 7.86
C SER A 7 5.24 31.27 8.64
N VAL A 8 4.56 31.54 9.77
CA VAL A 8 3.82 30.53 10.53
C VAL A 8 2.65 29.98 9.71
N LEU A 9 1.88 30.86 9.05
CA LEU A 9 0.78 30.46 8.19
C LEU A 9 1.26 29.59 7.03
N ILE A 10 2.34 30.00 6.35
CA ILE A 10 2.95 29.22 5.26
C ILE A 10 3.41 27.86 5.77
N THR A 11 4.11 27.82 6.92
CA THR A 11 4.58 26.56 7.51
C THR A 11 3.40 25.63 7.83
N PHE A 12 2.32 26.18 8.37
CA PHE A 12 1.11 25.42 8.64
C PHE A 12 0.49 24.82 7.37
N LEU A 13 0.39 25.61 6.30
CA LEU A 13 -0.11 25.15 5.00
C LEU A 13 0.80 24.08 4.39
N VAL A 14 2.12 24.24 4.51
CA VAL A 14 3.10 23.24 4.06
C VAL A 14 2.96 21.94 4.83
N LEU A 15 2.83 21.98 6.16
CA LEU A 15 2.64 20.77 6.96
C LEU A 15 1.35 20.04 6.58
N LYS A 16 0.28 20.81 6.40
CA LYS A 16 -1.00 20.28 5.96
C LYS A 16 -0.92 19.60 4.60
N TYR A 17 -0.28 20.27 3.64
CA TYR A 17 -0.04 19.69 2.33
C TYR A 17 0.93 18.50 2.38
N GLY A 18 1.89 18.52 3.31
CA GLY A 18 2.77 17.39 3.61
C GLY A 18 2.00 16.15 4.04
N TYR A 19 1.02 16.27 4.93
CA TYR A 19 0.15 15.14 5.28
C TYR A 19 -0.64 14.62 4.09
N VAL A 20 -1.14 15.50 3.22
CA VAL A 20 -1.81 15.10 1.97
C VAL A 20 -0.85 14.33 1.06
N ILE A 21 0.39 14.81 0.86
CA ILE A 21 1.41 14.10 0.09
C ILE A 21 1.71 12.74 0.73
N LEU A 22 1.88 12.69 2.05
CA LEU A 22 2.17 11.43 2.74
C LEU A 22 1.04 10.42 2.56
N GLU A 23 -0.22 10.82 2.73
CA GLU A 23 -1.39 9.95 2.49
C GLU A 23 -1.41 9.49 1.02
N HIS A 24 -1.26 10.42 0.07
CA HIS A 24 -1.26 10.14 -1.37
C HIS A 24 -0.15 9.17 -1.79
N THR A 25 1.08 9.40 -1.31
CA THR A 25 2.21 8.51 -1.57
C THR A 25 2.07 7.18 -0.84
N ALA A 26 1.54 7.18 0.39
CA ALA A 26 1.23 5.96 1.10
C ALA A 26 0.28 5.11 0.27
N GLU A 27 -0.77 5.69 -0.32
CA GLU A 27 -1.71 5.07 -1.25
C GLU A 27 -1.08 4.59 -2.58
N GLY A 28 0.21 4.84 -2.80
CA GLY A 28 0.95 4.35 -3.97
C GLY A 28 1.00 5.32 -5.15
N HIS A 29 0.41 6.52 -5.03
CA HIS A 29 0.57 7.55 -6.04
C HIS A 29 1.96 8.20 -5.90
N LEU A 30 2.85 7.90 -6.86
CA LEU A 30 4.23 8.42 -6.87
C LEU A 30 4.35 9.84 -7.47
N SER A 31 3.26 10.37 -8.01
CA SER A 31 3.07 11.74 -8.46
C SER A 31 2.58 12.64 -7.33
N SER A 32 2.93 13.93 -7.38
CA SER A 32 2.44 14.89 -6.39
C SER A 32 0.95 15.18 -6.62
N PRO A 33 0.10 15.14 -5.59
CA PRO A 33 -1.32 15.49 -5.72
C PRO A 33 -1.46 16.93 -6.21
N THR A 34 -2.49 17.23 -7.00
CA THR A 34 -2.75 18.62 -7.39
C THR A 34 -3.15 19.45 -6.16
N VAL A 35 -2.59 20.65 -6.06
CA VAL A 35 -2.92 21.61 -4.98
C VAL A 35 -4.33 22.15 -5.23
N SER A 36 -5.33 21.46 -4.68
CA SER A 36 -6.74 21.84 -4.77
C SER A 36 -7.30 22.24 -3.42
N ALA A 37 -8.20 23.23 -3.39
CA ALA A 37 -8.83 23.71 -2.14
C ALA A 37 -9.61 22.60 -1.41
N SER A 38 -10.14 21.61 -2.15
CA SER A 38 -10.78 20.40 -1.63
C SER A 38 -9.78 19.47 -0.92
N ASN A 39 -8.57 19.28 -1.46
CA ASN A 39 -7.50 18.47 -0.88
C ASN A 39 -6.94 19.13 0.39
N LEU A 40 -6.84 20.45 0.40
CA LEU A 40 -6.58 21.24 1.60
C LEU A 40 -7.80 21.28 2.54
N GLY A 41 -8.98 20.77 2.22
CA GLY A 41 -10.11 20.70 3.16
C GLY A 41 -10.05 19.49 4.09
N LYS A 42 -9.61 18.35 3.55
CA LYS A 42 -9.53 17.06 4.26
C LYS A 42 -8.40 17.07 5.31
N GLY A 43 -8.64 16.46 6.47
CA GLY A 43 -7.59 16.29 7.50
C GLY A 43 -7.06 17.57 8.15
N ASN A 44 -7.83 18.67 8.15
CA ASN A 44 -7.39 20.01 8.60
C ASN A 44 -6.76 20.06 10.02
N HIS A 45 -7.03 19.06 10.85
CA HIS A 45 -6.57 19.01 12.24
C HIS A 45 -5.26 18.22 12.45
N LEU A 46 -4.75 17.47 11.46
CA LEU A 46 -3.57 16.61 11.65
C LEU A 46 -2.31 17.40 12.06
N PRO A 47 -1.96 18.54 11.44
CA PRO A 47 -0.81 19.33 11.90
C PRO A 47 -0.98 19.85 13.34
N LEU A 48 -2.20 20.23 13.74
CA LEU A 48 -2.47 20.65 15.13
C LEU A 48 -2.28 19.48 16.11
N GLN A 49 -2.78 18.29 15.76
CA GLN A 49 -2.59 17.11 16.59
C GLN A 49 -1.11 16.77 16.74
N GLN A 50 -0.29 16.91 15.69
CA GLN A 50 1.16 16.73 15.79
C GLN A 50 1.82 17.75 16.72
N VAL A 51 1.36 19.01 16.72
CA VAL A 51 1.84 20.02 17.69
C VAL A 51 1.52 19.61 19.11
N VAL A 52 0.32 19.08 19.39
CA VAL A 52 -0.05 18.55 20.71
C VAL A 52 0.88 17.40 21.12
N ILE A 53 1.18 16.47 20.21
CA ILE A 53 2.13 15.37 20.47
C ILE A 53 3.52 15.91 20.83
N PHE A 54 4.02 16.93 20.13
CA PHE A 54 5.31 17.53 20.45
C PHE A 54 5.33 18.23 21.81
N VAL A 55 4.24 18.91 22.19
CA VAL A 55 4.10 19.51 23.51
C VAL A 55 4.15 18.44 24.59
N LEU A 56 3.45 17.32 24.41
CA LEU A 56 3.48 16.19 25.34
C LEU A 56 4.89 15.59 25.45
N MET A 57 5.56 15.36 24.31
CA MET A 57 6.95 14.88 24.28
C MET A 57 7.88 15.82 25.04
N PHE A 58 7.74 17.14 24.87
CA PHE A 58 8.55 18.12 25.58
C PHE A 58 8.41 18.00 27.11
N PHE A 59 7.18 17.85 27.62
CA PHE A 59 6.97 17.64 29.05
C PHE A 59 7.52 16.30 29.55
N ILE A 60 7.39 15.22 28.76
CA ILE A 60 7.95 13.91 29.09
C ILE A 60 9.48 13.99 29.19
N ILE A 61 10.13 14.67 28.25
CA ILE A 61 11.58 14.89 28.26
C ILE A 61 11.97 15.68 29.52
N GLY A 62 11.29 16.80 29.79
CA GLY A 62 11.54 17.62 30.98
C GLY A 62 11.44 16.82 32.28
N GLY A 63 10.38 16.02 32.43
CA GLY A 63 10.20 15.13 33.57
C GLY A 63 11.25 14.02 33.66
N ALA A 64 11.70 13.47 32.53
CA ALA A 64 12.77 12.46 32.53
C ALA A 64 14.11 13.05 33.03
N PHE A 65 14.42 14.31 32.72
CA PHE A 65 15.61 14.98 33.22
C PHE A 65 15.57 15.29 34.72
N THR A 66 14.40 15.42 35.34
CA THR A 66 14.30 15.57 36.81
C THR A 66 14.58 14.26 37.54
N VAL A 67 14.33 13.10 36.89
CA VAL A 67 14.70 11.78 37.42
C VAL A 67 16.22 11.56 37.33
N GLY A 68 16.86 12.01 36.25
CA GLY A 68 18.31 12.01 36.12
C GLY A 68 18.79 12.23 34.69
N ALA A 69 20.02 12.70 34.54
CA ALA A 69 20.58 13.08 33.24
C ALA A 69 20.61 11.92 32.23
N VAL A 70 21.04 10.72 32.67
CA VAL A 70 21.11 9.53 31.80
C VAL A 70 19.71 9.13 31.32
N VAL A 71 18.72 9.13 32.22
CA VAL A 71 17.32 8.80 31.87
C VAL A 71 16.77 9.83 30.90
N GLY A 72 16.99 11.12 31.17
CA GLY A 72 16.60 12.22 30.28
C GLY A 72 17.17 12.05 28.86
N ILE A 73 18.46 11.74 28.73
CA ILE A 73 19.11 11.50 27.43
C ILE A 73 18.50 10.29 26.71
N LEU A 74 18.30 9.17 27.40
CA LEU A 74 17.71 7.98 26.79
C LEU A 74 16.29 8.22 26.29
N VAL A 75 15.45 8.89 27.10
CA VAL A 75 14.09 9.26 26.73
C VAL A 75 14.09 10.24 25.57
N PHE A 76 14.97 11.24 25.59
CA PHE A 76 15.13 12.19 24.49
C PHE A 76 15.47 11.48 23.18
N LEU A 77 16.46 10.59 23.16
CA LEU A 77 16.87 9.86 21.96
C LEU A 77 15.75 8.96 21.43
N PHE A 78 15.03 8.27 22.31
CA PHE A 78 13.90 7.43 21.92
C PHE A 78 12.76 8.25 21.30
N LEU A 79 12.38 9.38 21.92
CA LEU A 79 11.32 10.24 21.41
C LEU A 79 11.73 10.92 20.09
N LEU A 80 12.99 11.34 19.99
CA LEU A 80 13.55 11.89 18.76
C LEU A 80 13.52 10.87 17.62
N LEU A 81 13.81 9.60 17.91
CA LEU A 81 13.69 8.50 16.95
C LEU A 81 12.23 8.21 16.58
N SER A 82 11.29 8.50 17.49
CA SER A 82 9.86 8.22 17.32
C SER A 82 9.10 9.27 16.50
N VAL A 83 9.67 10.45 16.26
CA VAL A 83 9.00 11.54 15.52
C VAL A 83 8.43 11.11 14.15
N PRO A 84 9.16 10.39 13.27
CA PRO A 84 8.59 9.94 12.01
C PRO A 84 7.45 8.95 12.22
N ALA A 85 7.55 8.08 13.24
CA ALA A 85 6.50 7.12 13.56
C ALA A 85 5.20 7.83 14.00
N THR A 86 5.29 8.91 14.77
CA THR A 86 4.08 9.66 15.17
C THR A 86 3.38 10.27 13.96
N VAL A 87 4.14 10.84 13.03
CA VAL A 87 3.61 11.43 11.79
C VAL A 87 2.94 10.37 10.92
N MET A 88 3.59 9.21 10.74
CA MET A 88 3.04 8.08 10.00
C MET A 88 1.74 7.55 10.61
N ILE A 89 1.68 7.37 11.93
CA ILE A 89 0.46 6.90 12.62
C ILE A 89 -0.67 7.91 12.47
N LEU A 90 -0.36 9.19 12.61
CA LEU A 90 -1.37 10.24 12.55
C LEU A 90 -2.01 10.31 11.16
N ALA A 91 -1.21 10.15 10.11
CA ALA A 91 -1.69 10.07 8.74
C ALA A 91 -2.55 8.83 8.48
N LEU A 92 -2.13 7.67 8.99
CA LEU A 92 -2.79 6.39 8.70
C LEU A 92 -4.06 6.17 9.52
N GLU A 93 -4.00 6.42 10.82
CA GLU A 93 -5.07 6.06 11.75
C GLU A 93 -5.98 7.24 12.12
N LYS A 94 -5.56 8.48 11.80
CA LYS A 94 -6.32 9.72 12.07
C LYS A 94 -6.80 9.82 13.52
N ASN A 95 -6.06 9.19 14.44
CA ASN A 95 -6.39 9.06 15.85
C ASN A 95 -5.20 9.44 16.72
N ILE A 96 -5.32 10.57 17.40
CA ILE A 96 -4.26 11.11 18.28
C ILE A 96 -3.90 10.17 19.43
N LEU A 97 -4.87 9.41 19.99
CA LEU A 97 -4.60 8.51 21.11
C LEU A 97 -3.67 7.36 20.73
N LYS A 98 -3.80 6.87 19.49
CA LYS A 98 -2.88 5.87 18.96
C LYS A 98 -1.53 6.50 18.59
N ALA A 99 -1.52 7.75 18.15
CA ALA A 99 -0.30 8.49 17.81
C ALA A 99 0.55 8.91 19.02
N ILE A 100 0.01 8.94 20.24
CA ILE A 100 0.77 9.18 21.48
C ILE A 100 1.25 7.89 22.18
N ASN A 101 0.88 6.71 21.69
CA ASN A 101 1.18 5.45 22.36
C ASN A 101 2.61 4.96 22.01
N PRO A 102 3.54 4.84 22.97
CA PRO A 102 4.90 4.39 22.67
C PRO A 102 4.98 2.95 22.12
N LEU A 103 3.99 2.10 22.45
CA LEU A 103 3.92 0.74 21.92
C LEU A 103 3.61 0.71 20.41
N THR A 104 2.79 1.66 19.92
CA THR A 104 2.49 1.73 18.48
C THR A 104 3.70 2.22 17.70
N TRP A 105 4.48 3.15 18.26
CA TRP A 105 5.75 3.61 17.67
C TRP A 105 6.74 2.46 17.52
N MET A 106 6.96 1.70 18.59
CA MET A 106 7.81 0.50 18.55
C MET A 106 7.28 -0.56 17.58
N GLY A 107 5.96 -0.70 17.47
CA GLY A 107 5.32 -1.54 16.47
C GLY A 107 5.71 -1.15 15.04
N ILE A 108 5.63 0.13 14.69
CA ILE A 108 6.06 0.61 13.37
C ILE A 108 7.55 0.36 13.15
N MET A 109 8.39 0.76 14.10
CA MET A 109 9.85 0.62 13.99
C MET A 109 10.27 -0.84 13.81
N SER A 110 9.66 -1.76 14.55
CA SER A 110 9.98 -3.19 14.48
C SER A 110 9.47 -3.85 13.19
N ARG A 111 8.27 -3.48 12.71
CA ARG A 111 7.67 -4.03 11.48
C ARG A 111 8.37 -3.56 10.21
N VAL A 112 8.75 -2.28 10.16
CA VAL A 112 9.57 -1.74 9.06
C VAL A 112 11.03 -2.23 9.18
N GLY A 113 11.53 -2.38 10.41
CA GLY A 113 12.83 -2.96 10.69
C GLY A 113 13.98 -2.06 10.23
N LYS A 114 14.98 -2.63 9.56
CA LYS A 114 16.21 -1.92 9.14
C LYS A 114 15.93 -0.71 8.24
N ALA A 115 14.93 -0.80 7.38
CA ALA A 115 14.56 0.29 6.48
C ALA A 115 14.09 1.54 7.23
N TYR A 116 13.58 1.40 8.46
CA TYR A 116 13.20 2.53 9.30
C TYR A 116 14.42 3.39 9.63
N PHE A 117 15.54 2.76 9.98
CA PHE A 117 16.77 3.48 10.31
C PHE A 117 17.41 4.13 9.09
N VAL A 118 17.26 3.52 7.90
CA VAL A 118 17.68 4.12 6.64
C VAL A 118 16.83 5.36 6.33
N LEU A 119 15.49 5.25 6.42
CA LEU A 119 14.58 6.40 6.33
C LEU A 119 15.00 7.49 7.31
N TYR A 120 15.20 7.13 8.58
CA TYR A 120 15.58 8.08 9.62
C TYR A 120 16.89 8.81 9.30
N GLY A 121 17.89 8.09 8.78
CA GLY A 121 19.14 8.69 8.28
C GLY A 121 18.90 9.71 7.17
N PHE A 122 18.04 9.39 6.19
CA PHE A 122 17.67 10.35 5.14
C PHE A 122 16.90 11.56 5.68
N LEU A 123 15.99 11.37 6.64
CA LEU A 123 15.27 12.46 7.30
C LEU A 123 16.22 13.40 8.05
N LEU A 124 17.22 12.86 8.75
CA LEU A 124 18.28 13.65 9.39
C LEU A 124 19.13 14.39 8.35
N LEU A 125 19.50 13.73 7.26
CA LEU A 125 20.28 14.35 6.18
C LEU A 125 19.52 15.51 5.52
N LEU A 126 18.22 15.35 5.28
CA LEU A 126 17.36 16.41 4.76
C LEU A 126 17.22 17.56 5.75
N PHE A 127 17.02 17.26 7.03
CA PHE A 127 16.92 18.29 8.07
C PHE A 127 18.24 19.09 8.21
N ALA A 128 19.37 18.39 8.28
CA ALA A 128 20.69 19.02 8.33
C ALA A 128 21.02 19.78 7.05
N GLY A 129 20.71 19.21 5.88
CA GLY A 129 20.89 19.82 4.58
C GLY A 129 20.12 21.12 4.42
N ALA A 130 18.86 21.17 4.86
CA ALA A 130 18.07 22.40 4.90
C ALA A 130 18.69 23.46 5.83
N GLY A 131 19.27 23.05 6.96
CA GLY A 131 20.01 23.92 7.88
C GLY A 131 21.27 24.53 7.25
N ILE A 132 22.12 23.68 6.65
CA ILE A 132 23.36 24.08 5.99
C ILE A 132 23.05 24.99 4.79
N ALA A 133 22.07 24.64 3.96
CA ALA A 133 21.65 25.47 2.84
C ALA A 133 21.26 26.89 3.29
N LYS A 134 20.48 27.01 4.38
CA LYS A 134 20.15 28.32 4.96
C LYS A 134 21.40 29.06 5.45
N GLN A 135 22.35 28.39 6.09
CA GLN A 135 23.59 29.02 6.55
C GLN A 135 24.44 29.55 5.39
N LEU A 136 24.50 28.82 4.27
CA LEU A 136 25.22 29.25 3.06
C LEU A 136 24.54 30.41 2.33
N LEU A 137 23.20 30.48 2.36
CA LEU A 137 22.43 31.57 1.75
C LEU A 137 22.42 32.85 2.58
N ALA A 138 22.56 32.74 3.91
CA ALA A 138 22.48 33.87 4.85
C ALA A 138 23.42 35.05 4.52
N PRO A 139 24.71 34.85 4.16
CA PRO A 139 25.60 35.97 3.84
C PRO A 139 25.36 36.57 2.44
N ILE A 140 24.63 35.87 1.56
CA ILE A 140 24.45 36.25 0.15
C ILE A 140 23.22 37.13 -0.03
N LEU A 141 22.15 36.85 0.73
CA LEU A 141 20.84 37.45 0.51
C LEU A 141 20.52 38.55 1.54
N PRO A 142 19.91 39.67 1.11
CA PRO A 142 19.30 40.63 2.04
C PRO A 142 18.26 39.96 2.94
N THR A 143 18.11 40.44 4.18
CA THR A 143 17.32 39.77 5.23
C THR A 143 15.87 39.41 4.83
N ALA A 144 15.19 40.28 4.07
CA ALA A 144 13.82 40.03 3.61
C ALA A 144 13.76 38.88 2.57
N LEU A 145 14.68 38.90 1.60
CA LEU A 145 14.78 37.85 0.58
C LEU A 145 15.25 36.52 1.17
N PHE A 146 16.19 36.58 2.12
CA PHE A 146 16.65 35.42 2.88
C PHE A 146 15.48 34.72 3.59
N ALA A 147 14.63 35.46 4.31
CA ALA A 147 13.50 34.87 5.02
C ALA A 147 12.52 34.14 4.07
N MET A 148 12.25 34.72 2.90
CA MET A 148 11.37 34.13 1.89
C MET A 148 11.98 32.85 1.31
N VAL A 149 13.24 32.92 0.86
CA VAL A 149 13.95 31.78 0.26
C VAL A 149 14.14 30.67 1.30
N ALA A 150 14.53 31.00 2.53
CA ALA A 150 14.69 30.04 3.61
C ALA A 150 13.38 29.32 3.97
N THR A 151 12.25 30.03 3.92
CA THR A 151 10.92 29.44 4.15
C THR A 151 10.54 28.50 3.02
N PHE A 152 10.77 28.91 1.76
CA PHE A 152 10.51 28.07 0.59
C PHE A 152 11.35 26.78 0.62
N PHE A 153 12.67 26.89 0.84
CA PHE A 153 13.56 25.74 0.95
C PHE A 153 13.16 24.82 2.10
N SER A 154 12.90 25.37 3.29
CA SER A 154 12.47 24.56 4.44
C SER A 154 11.17 23.82 4.14
N GLY A 155 10.24 24.47 3.43
CA GLY A 155 8.99 23.85 3.02
C GLY A 155 9.20 22.71 2.03
N TYR A 156 10.01 22.92 0.99
CA TYR A 156 10.33 21.88 -0.01
C TYR A 156 10.96 20.63 0.62
N PHE A 157 11.97 20.79 1.48
CA PHE A 157 12.58 19.67 2.19
C PHE A 157 11.57 18.96 3.11
N THR A 158 10.69 19.72 3.76
CA THR A 158 9.59 19.14 4.56
C THR A 158 8.69 18.27 3.69
N LEU A 159 8.27 18.73 2.52
CA LEU A 159 7.45 17.93 1.61
C LEU A 159 8.15 16.64 1.17
N ILE A 160 9.46 16.67 0.90
CA ILE A 160 10.26 15.47 0.60
C ILE A 160 10.25 14.51 1.80
N MET A 161 10.40 15.01 3.03
CA MET A 161 10.34 14.16 4.23
C MET A 161 8.99 13.44 4.36
N PHE A 162 7.88 14.15 4.12
CA PHE A 162 6.54 13.55 4.11
C PHE A 162 6.38 12.52 2.99
N ASN A 163 6.88 12.81 1.79
CA ASN A 163 6.89 11.87 0.67
C ASN A 163 7.69 10.59 1.01
N LEU A 164 8.88 10.70 1.60
CA LEU A 164 9.68 9.53 2.01
C LEU A 164 8.99 8.70 3.09
N MET A 165 8.31 9.33 4.05
CA MET A 165 7.49 8.63 5.04
C MET A 165 6.31 7.91 4.38
N GLY A 166 5.63 8.56 3.44
CA GLY A 166 4.55 7.96 2.65
C GLY A 166 5.05 6.76 1.85
N TYR A 167 6.20 6.87 1.20
CA TYR A 167 6.83 5.77 0.46
C TYR A 167 7.18 4.58 1.36
N ILE A 168 7.65 4.82 2.60
CA ILE A 168 7.91 3.72 3.54
C ILE A 168 6.62 3.05 3.99
N ILE A 169 5.56 3.82 4.22
CA ILE A 169 4.24 3.24 4.49
C ILE A 169 3.79 2.39 3.30
N TYR A 170 3.91 2.91 2.09
CA TYR A 170 3.58 2.19 0.86
C TYR A 170 4.39 0.90 0.72
N GLN A 171 5.71 0.94 0.90
CA GLN A 171 6.58 -0.23 0.75
C GLN A 171 6.33 -1.30 1.83
N TYR A 172 5.96 -0.89 3.04
CA TYR A 172 5.78 -1.75 4.21
C TYR A 172 4.30 -1.84 4.66
N HIS A 173 3.34 -1.56 3.76
CA HIS A 173 1.92 -1.52 4.11
C HIS A 173 1.41 -2.86 4.66
N GLU A 174 1.91 -3.97 4.11
CA GLU A 174 1.55 -5.34 4.54
C GLU A 174 1.97 -5.65 5.99
N PRO A 175 3.27 -5.60 6.38
CA PRO A 175 3.68 -5.91 7.76
C PRO A 175 3.13 -4.91 8.78
N LEU A 176 2.79 -3.69 8.36
CA LEU A 176 2.14 -2.70 9.22
C LEU A 176 0.68 -3.05 9.57
N GLY A 177 0.07 -4.04 8.88
CA GLY A 177 -1.29 -4.51 9.13
C GLY A 177 -2.36 -3.55 8.61
N PHE A 178 -1.99 -2.70 7.65
CA PHE A 178 -2.91 -1.75 7.03
C PHE A 178 -3.41 -2.31 5.69
N ASP A 179 -4.47 -3.13 5.74
CA ASP A 179 -5.20 -3.69 4.57
C ASP A 179 -5.99 -2.61 3.76
N GLY A 180 -5.58 -1.34 3.86
CA GLY A 180 -6.29 -0.17 3.39
C GLY A 180 -5.66 0.54 2.20
N VAL A 181 -4.37 0.30 1.96
CA VAL A 181 -3.50 1.13 1.14
C VAL A 181 -3.35 0.50 -0.23
N TYR A 182 -4.19 0.92 -1.17
CA TYR A 182 -4.20 0.37 -2.52
C TYR A 182 -3.62 1.39 -3.49
N GLU A 183 -2.51 0.99 -4.10
CA GLU A 183 -1.96 1.42 -5.40
C GLU A 183 -3.06 2.01 -6.30
N PHE A 184 -3.12 3.32 -6.38
CA PHE A 184 -3.69 3.98 -7.54
C PHE A 184 -2.52 4.34 -8.44
N GLU A 185 -2.44 3.75 -9.63
CA GLU A 185 -1.68 4.39 -10.67
C GLU A 185 -2.43 5.61 -11.16
N ASP A 186 -1.75 6.75 -11.06
CA ASP A 186 -1.87 7.79 -12.05
C ASP A 186 -1.49 7.21 -13.42
N SER A 187 -2.49 6.70 -14.12
CA SER A 187 -2.39 6.55 -15.57
C SER A 187 -2.21 7.95 -16.17
N PRO A 188 -1.30 8.15 -17.12
CA PRO A 188 -1.05 9.46 -17.69
C PRO A 188 -2.32 9.97 -18.35
N GLU A 189 -2.72 11.17 -17.93
CA GLU A 189 -3.71 12.07 -18.52
C GLU A 189 -4.43 11.53 -19.76
N THR A 190 -5.58 10.90 -19.56
CA THR A 190 -6.65 10.91 -20.57
C THR A 190 -8.00 10.72 -19.89
N ASN A 191 -8.91 11.67 -20.11
CA ASN A 191 -10.32 11.73 -19.67
C ASN A 191 -10.59 12.30 -18.27
N THR A 192 -10.47 13.62 -18.14
CA THR A 192 -10.97 14.43 -17.02
C THR A 192 -12.46 14.20 -16.70
N GLY A 193 -13.25 13.68 -17.65
CA GLY A 193 -14.65 13.31 -17.43
C GLY A 193 -14.86 11.96 -16.74
N THR A 194 -13.91 11.02 -16.83
CA THR A 194 -14.08 9.64 -16.31
C THR A 194 -13.63 9.55 -14.85
N ALA A 195 -12.51 10.17 -14.48
CA ALA A 195 -12.05 10.24 -13.10
C ALA A 195 -13.08 10.93 -12.18
N ALA A 196 -13.65 12.04 -12.64
CA ALA A 196 -14.68 12.77 -11.89
C ALA A 196 -15.96 11.94 -11.66
N LYS A 197 -16.36 11.09 -12.62
CA LYS A 197 -17.51 10.18 -12.47
C LYS A 197 -17.21 9.08 -11.45
N THR A 198 -16.02 8.49 -11.52
CA THR A 198 -15.54 7.50 -10.54
C THR A 198 -15.53 8.10 -9.14
N GLU A 199 -14.95 9.29 -8.95
CA GLU A 199 -14.91 9.96 -7.66
C GLU A 199 -16.31 10.29 -7.11
N ALA A 200 -17.21 10.79 -7.97
CA ALA A 200 -18.57 11.11 -7.57
C ALA A 200 -19.34 9.87 -7.08
N PHE A 201 -19.26 8.77 -7.83
CA PHE A 201 -19.88 7.51 -7.45
C PHE A 201 -19.28 6.95 -6.16
N LEU A 202 -17.96 6.97 -6.03
CA LEU A 202 -17.27 6.53 -4.82
C LEU A 202 -17.59 7.40 -3.59
N SER A 203 -17.89 8.68 -3.78
CA SER A 203 -18.38 9.57 -2.73
C SER A 203 -19.80 9.19 -2.29
N GLU A 204 -20.70 8.87 -3.23
CA GLU A 204 -22.04 8.35 -2.93
C GLU A 204 -21.98 7.06 -2.11
N ILE A 205 -21.10 6.12 -2.49
CA ILE A 205 -20.86 4.90 -1.72
C ILE A 205 -20.42 5.23 -0.29
N ASN A 206 -19.52 6.20 -0.09
CA ASN A 206 -19.06 6.58 1.24
C ASN A 206 -20.18 7.18 2.11
N ILE A 207 -21.10 7.93 1.52
CA ILE A 207 -22.29 8.46 2.21
C ILE A 207 -23.18 7.31 2.68
N LEU A 208 -23.48 6.36 1.79
CA LEU A 208 -24.27 5.16 2.14
C LEU A 208 -23.63 4.37 3.28
N LEU A 209 -22.30 4.24 3.28
CA LEU A 209 -21.58 3.56 4.37
C LEU A 209 -21.66 4.34 5.69
N ALA A 210 -21.56 5.68 5.64
CA ALA A 210 -21.69 6.54 6.83
C ALA A 210 -23.11 6.50 7.43
N GLU A 211 -24.12 6.33 6.58
CA GLU A 211 -25.53 6.18 6.98
C GLU A 211 -25.87 4.73 7.41
N GLY A 212 -24.90 3.81 7.38
CA GLY A 212 -25.09 2.41 7.77
C GLY A 212 -25.81 1.55 6.72
N MET A 213 -26.03 2.08 5.51
CA MET A 213 -26.70 1.40 4.40
C MET A 213 -25.76 0.47 3.61
N ILE A 214 -25.15 -0.49 4.32
CA ILE A 214 -24.11 -1.38 3.77
C ILE A 214 -24.63 -2.25 2.62
N ASP A 215 -25.86 -2.77 2.72
CA ASP A 215 -26.44 -3.63 1.69
C ASP A 215 -26.74 -2.88 0.39
N GLU A 216 -27.19 -1.62 0.49
CA GLU A 216 -27.40 -0.77 -0.68
C GLU A 216 -26.08 -0.39 -1.33
N ALA A 217 -25.05 -0.04 -0.54
CA ALA A 217 -23.70 0.23 -1.05
C ALA A 217 -23.15 -0.97 -1.84
N LYS A 218 -23.29 -2.20 -1.31
CA LYS A 218 -22.92 -3.44 -2.02
C LYS A 218 -23.68 -3.61 -3.32
N LYS A 219 -25.00 -3.40 -3.31
CA LYS A 219 -25.86 -3.54 -4.49
C LYS A 219 -25.45 -2.56 -5.59
N ARG A 220 -25.21 -1.29 -5.25
CA ARG A 220 -24.76 -0.25 -6.18
C ARG A 220 -23.40 -0.59 -6.79
N LEU A 221 -22.43 -1.01 -5.97
CA LEU A 221 -21.12 -1.43 -6.45
C LEU A 221 -21.21 -2.65 -7.40
N LYS A 222 -22.02 -3.66 -7.04
CA LYS A 222 -22.25 -4.83 -7.90
C LYS A 222 -22.86 -4.45 -9.24
N GLN A 223 -23.83 -3.53 -9.25
CA GLN A 223 -24.46 -3.03 -10.48
C GLN A 223 -23.44 -2.29 -11.36
N ALA A 224 -22.66 -1.38 -10.78
CA ALA A 224 -21.62 -0.66 -11.51
C ALA A 224 -20.56 -1.60 -12.11
N LEU A 225 -20.21 -2.69 -11.40
CA LEU A 225 -19.28 -3.70 -11.91
C LEU A 225 -19.86 -4.56 -13.04
N ALA A 226 -21.19 -4.69 -13.12
CA ALA A 226 -21.88 -5.44 -14.16
C ALA A 226 -22.17 -4.61 -15.43
N GLU A 227 -22.05 -3.29 -15.36
CA GLU A 227 -22.31 -2.39 -16.49
C GLU A 227 -21.18 -2.48 -17.54
N PRO A 228 -21.50 -2.84 -18.80
CA PRO A 228 -20.51 -2.97 -19.88
C PRO A 228 -19.79 -1.66 -20.24
N ASP A 229 -20.39 -0.52 -19.94
CA ASP A 229 -19.89 0.82 -20.30
C ASP A 229 -18.78 1.34 -19.37
N ASN A 230 -18.43 0.60 -18.31
CA ASN A 230 -17.41 1.01 -17.36
C ASN A 230 -15.98 0.62 -17.79
N PHE A 231 -15.46 1.34 -18.80
CA PHE A 231 -14.06 1.58 -19.25
C PHE A 231 -12.99 0.46 -19.24
N ALA A 232 -13.29 -0.75 -18.82
CA ALA A 232 -12.42 -1.92 -18.92
C ALA A 232 -13.28 -3.17 -19.08
N GLN A 233 -12.82 -4.12 -19.89
CA GLN A 233 -13.45 -5.44 -20.09
C GLN A 233 -13.72 -6.17 -18.76
N TYR A 234 -12.99 -5.80 -17.69
CA TYR A 234 -13.08 -6.37 -16.36
C TYR A 234 -13.61 -5.40 -15.30
N GLY A 235 -14.18 -4.25 -15.68
CA GLY A 235 -14.70 -3.22 -14.77
C GLY A 235 -13.62 -2.40 -14.06
N ASN A 236 -14.05 -1.38 -13.31
CA ASN A 236 -13.15 -0.49 -12.58
C ASN A 236 -12.56 -1.18 -11.32
N LEU A 237 -11.23 -1.18 -11.19
CA LEU A 237 -10.51 -1.82 -10.08
C LEU A 237 -10.86 -1.23 -8.69
N ASP A 238 -11.18 0.06 -8.61
CA ASP A 238 -11.58 0.72 -7.35
C ASP A 238 -12.92 0.22 -6.85
N TYR A 239 -13.83 -0.06 -7.79
CA TYR A 239 -15.15 -0.60 -7.48
C TYR A 239 -15.02 -2.03 -6.97
N HIS A 240 -14.20 -2.84 -7.66
CA HIS A 240 -13.89 -4.21 -7.24
C HIS A 240 -13.30 -4.25 -5.83
N GLN A 241 -12.35 -3.36 -5.54
CA GLN A 241 -11.69 -3.26 -4.24
C GLN A 241 -12.67 -2.94 -3.12
N ARG A 242 -13.49 -1.89 -3.29
CA ARG A 242 -14.48 -1.51 -2.27
C ARG A 242 -15.52 -2.59 -2.07
N TYR A 243 -15.99 -3.18 -3.17
CA TYR A 243 -16.97 -4.25 -3.10
C TYR A 243 -16.40 -5.48 -2.37
N HIS A 244 -15.17 -5.88 -2.68
CA HIS A 244 -14.48 -6.98 -2.00
C HIS A 244 -14.37 -6.75 -0.50
N LYS A 245 -13.97 -5.55 -0.05
CA LYS A 245 -13.92 -5.21 1.39
C LYS A 245 -15.28 -5.35 2.08
N LEU A 246 -16.35 -4.86 1.44
CA LEU A 246 -17.70 -4.99 1.99
C LEU A 246 -18.16 -6.45 2.03
N LEU A 247 -17.74 -7.27 1.06
CA LEU A 247 -18.02 -8.70 1.05
C LEU A 247 -17.27 -9.45 2.14
N LEU A 248 -16.02 -9.10 2.45
CA LEU A 248 -15.26 -9.72 3.55
C LEU A 248 -15.90 -9.46 4.92
N LEU A 249 -16.57 -8.31 5.09
CA LEU A 249 -17.36 -7.99 6.29
C LEU A 249 -18.72 -8.70 6.30
N SER A 250 -19.16 -9.21 5.16
CA SER A 250 -20.41 -9.94 5.01
C SER A 250 -20.23 -11.44 5.32
N LYS A 251 -21.32 -12.11 5.71
CA LYS A 251 -21.30 -13.58 5.91
C LYS A 251 -21.52 -14.37 4.61
N ASP A 252 -21.61 -13.70 3.46
CA ASP A 252 -21.87 -14.36 2.18
C ASP A 252 -20.60 -14.93 1.56
N LYS A 253 -20.27 -16.15 2.00
CA LYS A 253 -19.09 -16.88 1.53
C LYS A 253 -19.14 -17.16 0.03
N LYS A 254 -20.33 -17.32 -0.57
CA LYS A 254 -20.43 -17.65 -2.00
C LYS A 254 -20.06 -16.44 -2.83
N GLU A 255 -20.64 -15.29 -2.49
CA GLU A 255 -20.39 -14.04 -3.19
C GLU A 255 -18.92 -13.60 -3.07
N VAL A 256 -18.29 -13.76 -1.89
CA VAL A 256 -16.85 -13.50 -1.69
C VAL A 256 -15.98 -14.29 -2.66
N LEU A 257 -16.30 -15.57 -2.90
CA LEU A 257 -15.50 -16.43 -3.78
C LEU A 257 -15.74 -16.10 -5.26
N THR A 258 -17.00 -15.87 -5.65
CA THR A 258 -17.35 -15.49 -7.03
C THR A 258 -16.75 -14.13 -7.40
N HIS A 259 -16.93 -13.13 -6.56
CA HIS A 259 -16.33 -11.80 -6.76
C HIS A 259 -14.81 -11.85 -6.68
N GLY A 260 -14.25 -12.61 -5.73
CA GLY A 260 -12.82 -12.76 -5.58
C GLY A 260 -12.14 -13.29 -6.85
N GLU A 261 -12.74 -14.26 -7.54
CA GLU A 261 -12.24 -14.75 -8.82
C GLU A 261 -12.29 -13.68 -9.94
N GLN A 262 -13.41 -12.94 -10.02
CA GLN A 262 -13.56 -11.84 -10.98
C GLN A 262 -12.52 -10.74 -10.73
N TYR A 263 -12.32 -10.38 -9.47
CA TYR A 263 -11.37 -9.35 -9.08
C TYR A 263 -9.92 -9.79 -9.32
N ILE A 264 -9.57 -11.03 -8.99
CA ILE A 264 -8.25 -11.60 -9.31
C ILE A 264 -7.99 -11.54 -10.82
N THR A 265 -8.99 -11.93 -11.63
CA THR A 265 -8.88 -11.86 -13.10
C THR A 265 -8.68 -10.43 -13.57
N ALA A 266 -9.44 -9.47 -13.06
CA ALA A 266 -9.26 -8.05 -13.36
C ALA A 266 -7.86 -7.53 -13.01
N LEU A 267 -7.32 -7.94 -11.87
CA LEU A 267 -5.98 -7.55 -11.40
C LEU A 267 -4.85 -8.19 -12.20
N ILE A 268 -5.05 -9.41 -12.70
CA ILE A 268 -4.08 -10.10 -13.57
C ILE A 268 -3.99 -9.45 -14.94
N HIS A 269 -5.12 -9.00 -15.50
CA HIS A 269 -5.14 -8.29 -16.78
C HIS A 269 -4.73 -6.82 -16.68
N SER A 270 -4.67 -6.26 -15.47
CA SER A 270 -4.00 -4.99 -15.23
C SER A 270 -2.48 -5.20 -15.22
N THR A 271 -1.76 -4.46 -16.07
CA THR A 271 -0.27 -4.43 -16.09
C THR A 271 0.33 -4.02 -14.74
N GLN A 272 -0.52 -3.44 -13.91
CA GLN A 272 -0.30 -2.82 -12.63
C GLN A 272 -0.01 -3.68 -11.39
N SER A 273 -0.84 -4.73 -11.24
CA SER A 273 -1.39 -5.06 -9.93
C SER A 273 -1.46 -6.55 -9.62
N SER A 274 -0.62 -7.37 -10.26
CA SER A 274 -0.52 -8.81 -9.96
C SER A 274 -0.20 -9.06 -8.48
N SER A 275 0.39 -8.09 -7.79
CA SER A 275 0.65 -8.15 -6.35
C SER A 275 -0.63 -8.26 -5.52
N LYS A 276 -1.62 -7.38 -5.79
CA LYS A 276 -2.92 -7.36 -5.12
C LYS A 276 -3.71 -8.66 -5.31
N ALA A 277 -3.58 -9.30 -6.48
CA ALA A 277 -4.29 -10.53 -6.79
C ALA A 277 -3.96 -11.65 -5.79
N VAL A 278 -2.72 -11.70 -5.29
CA VAL A 278 -2.27 -12.69 -4.29
C VAL A 278 -2.98 -12.49 -2.95
N TYR A 279 -3.27 -11.25 -2.56
CA TYR A 279 -4.00 -10.93 -1.33
C TYR A 279 -5.48 -11.29 -1.44
N VAL A 280 -6.11 -10.96 -2.57
CA VAL A 280 -7.49 -11.35 -2.83
C VAL A 280 -7.62 -12.88 -2.79
N TYR A 281 -6.65 -13.60 -3.37
CA TYR A 281 -6.58 -15.05 -3.27
C TYR A 281 -6.40 -15.53 -1.82
N ALA A 282 -5.52 -14.88 -1.06
CA ALA A 282 -5.29 -15.19 0.36
C ALA A 282 -6.57 -14.99 1.20
N ASP A 283 -7.42 -14.03 0.86
CA ASP A 283 -8.72 -13.87 1.50
C ASP A 283 -9.69 -14.99 1.11
N CYS A 284 -9.80 -15.31 -0.18
CA CYS A 284 -10.68 -16.38 -0.65
C CYS A 284 -10.36 -17.73 0.01
N ILE A 285 -9.08 -18.07 0.20
CA ILE A 285 -8.69 -19.34 0.84
C ILE A 285 -9.02 -19.40 2.34
N LYS A 286 -9.20 -18.26 3.02
CA LYS A 286 -9.71 -18.24 4.41
C LYS A 286 -11.15 -18.73 4.48
N PHE A 287 -11.95 -18.49 3.43
CA PHE A 287 -13.34 -18.94 3.34
C PHE A 287 -13.48 -20.34 2.75
N LYS A 288 -12.68 -20.68 1.73
CA LYS A 288 -12.63 -22.00 1.09
C LYS A 288 -11.18 -22.42 0.85
N PRO A 289 -10.60 -23.30 1.69
CA PRO A 289 -9.20 -23.71 1.57
C PRO A 289 -8.81 -24.31 0.20
N ASP A 290 -9.77 -24.93 -0.48
CA ASP A 290 -9.63 -25.50 -1.82
C ASP A 290 -10.11 -24.53 -2.93
N PHE A 291 -10.04 -23.22 -2.71
CA PHE A 291 -10.33 -22.23 -3.74
C PHE A 291 -9.26 -22.23 -4.85
N TYR A 292 -9.72 -22.17 -6.09
CA TYR A 292 -8.91 -22.15 -7.31
C TYR A 292 -9.60 -21.27 -8.36
N LEU A 293 -8.85 -20.72 -9.30
CA LEU A 293 -9.39 -19.93 -10.42
C LEU A 293 -9.83 -20.86 -11.55
N SER A 294 -10.82 -20.47 -12.34
CA SER A 294 -11.32 -21.27 -13.46
C SER A 294 -10.28 -21.45 -14.56
N GLU A 295 -9.43 -20.45 -14.78
CA GLU A 295 -8.42 -20.47 -15.83
C GLU A 295 -7.03 -20.89 -15.32
N SER A 296 -6.41 -21.83 -16.03
CA SER A 296 -5.07 -22.33 -15.71
C SER A 296 -3.99 -21.27 -15.89
N GLU A 297 -4.09 -20.42 -16.91
CA GLU A 297 -3.07 -19.39 -17.16
C GLU A 297 -3.10 -18.33 -16.05
N HIS A 298 -4.29 -17.87 -15.66
CA HIS A 298 -4.45 -16.95 -14.52
C HIS A 298 -3.92 -17.56 -13.21
N THR A 299 -4.13 -18.86 -13.00
CA THR A 299 -3.61 -19.57 -11.82
C THR A 299 -2.08 -19.61 -11.82
N TYR A 300 -1.46 -19.81 -12.99
CA TYR A 300 0.00 -19.78 -13.12
C TYR A 300 0.55 -18.36 -12.91
N GLN A 301 -0.03 -17.34 -13.54
CA GLN A 301 0.35 -15.94 -13.38
C GLN A 301 0.24 -15.48 -11.92
N LEU A 302 -0.82 -15.90 -11.23
CA LEU A 302 -0.98 -15.66 -9.79
C LEU A 302 0.09 -16.37 -8.96
N ALA A 303 0.49 -17.59 -9.33
CA ALA A 303 1.53 -18.33 -8.64
C ALA A 303 2.92 -17.67 -8.82
N GLU A 304 3.19 -17.13 -10.01
CA GLU A 304 4.39 -16.36 -10.31
C GLU A 304 4.41 -15.05 -9.51
N ALA A 305 3.29 -14.33 -9.45
CA ALA A 305 3.14 -13.14 -8.62
C ALA A 305 3.32 -13.44 -7.12
N ALA A 306 2.85 -14.59 -6.64
CA ALA A 306 3.09 -15.01 -5.25
C ALA A 306 4.56 -15.35 -5.00
N GLN A 307 5.27 -15.91 -5.98
CA GLN A 307 6.69 -16.20 -5.89
C GLN A 307 7.55 -14.93 -5.84
N SER A 308 7.24 -13.93 -6.68
CA SER A 308 8.00 -12.67 -6.74
C SER A 308 7.86 -11.86 -5.45
N GLN A 309 6.72 -11.96 -4.78
CA GLN A 309 6.46 -11.36 -3.46
C GLN A 309 7.02 -12.17 -2.27
N GLY A 310 7.66 -13.31 -2.51
CA GLY A 310 8.18 -14.18 -1.44
C GLY A 310 7.10 -14.97 -0.68
N LYS A 311 5.85 -14.99 -1.15
CA LYS A 311 4.73 -15.78 -0.60
C LYS A 311 4.79 -17.24 -1.08
N TYR A 312 5.90 -17.91 -0.78
CA TYR A 312 6.21 -19.24 -1.31
C TYR A 312 5.15 -20.31 -0.97
N ASP A 313 4.52 -20.23 0.20
CA ASP A 313 3.47 -21.19 0.61
C ASP A 313 2.17 -21.01 -0.21
N LEU A 314 1.83 -19.78 -0.60
CA LEU A 314 0.70 -19.49 -1.49
C LEU A 314 1.02 -19.94 -2.92
N ALA A 315 2.22 -19.63 -3.41
CA ALA A 315 2.67 -20.10 -4.73
C ALA A 315 2.63 -21.63 -4.83
N LEU A 316 3.16 -22.35 -3.83
CA LEU A 316 3.12 -23.81 -3.79
C LEU A 316 1.70 -24.37 -3.73
N ARG A 317 0.77 -23.70 -3.04
CA ARG A 317 -0.64 -24.09 -3.00
C ARG A 317 -1.31 -23.98 -4.37
N LEU A 318 -1.01 -22.91 -5.12
CA LEU A 318 -1.55 -22.68 -6.46
C LEU A 318 -1.07 -23.74 -7.46
N VAL A 319 0.22 -24.10 -7.41
CA VAL A 319 0.79 -25.12 -8.30
C VAL A 319 0.58 -26.56 -7.83
N ASN A 320 0.08 -26.78 -6.61
CA ASN A 320 -0.20 -28.12 -6.11
C ASN A 320 -1.40 -28.73 -6.85
N LYS A 321 -1.29 -30.01 -7.24
CA LYS A 321 -2.30 -30.74 -8.01
C LYS A 321 -2.74 -30.02 -9.30
N PHE A 322 -1.90 -29.17 -9.88
CA PHE A 322 -2.24 -28.33 -11.03
C PHE A 322 -2.79 -29.13 -12.23
N ALA A 323 -2.13 -30.23 -12.63
CA ALA A 323 -2.62 -31.09 -13.71
C ALA A 323 -3.94 -31.83 -13.40
N GLN A 324 -4.26 -32.04 -12.12
CA GLN A 324 -5.55 -32.64 -11.72
C GLN A 324 -6.68 -31.62 -11.77
N ARG A 325 -6.36 -30.34 -11.51
CA ARG A 325 -7.32 -29.22 -11.52
C ARG A 325 -7.60 -28.71 -12.92
N TYR A 326 -6.59 -28.73 -13.79
CA TYR A 326 -6.67 -28.31 -15.18
C TYR A 326 -6.24 -29.46 -16.10
N PRO A 327 -7.02 -30.56 -16.18
CA PRO A 327 -6.69 -31.67 -17.06
C PRO A 327 -6.68 -31.18 -18.51
N ASN A 328 -5.78 -31.74 -19.32
CA ASN A 328 -5.83 -31.52 -20.76
C ASN A 328 -7.16 -32.07 -21.29
N ASN A 329 -7.90 -31.27 -22.05
CA ASN A 329 -9.18 -31.70 -22.61
C ASN A 329 -8.96 -32.95 -23.50
N PRO A 330 -9.57 -34.11 -23.18
CA PRO A 330 -9.37 -35.35 -23.93
C PRO A 330 -9.89 -35.27 -25.37
N ASP A 331 -10.87 -34.39 -25.63
CA ASP A 331 -11.51 -34.22 -26.94
C ASP A 331 -10.68 -33.40 -27.94
N GLN A 332 -9.51 -32.89 -27.54
CA GLN A 332 -8.55 -32.33 -28.49
C GLN A 332 -7.79 -33.46 -29.18
N PHE A 333 -8.48 -34.13 -30.12
CA PHE A 333 -7.90 -35.12 -31.05
C PHE A 333 -6.87 -34.50 -32.02
N ASP A 334 -6.78 -33.18 -32.08
CA ASP A 334 -5.76 -32.50 -32.86
C ASP A 334 -4.42 -32.47 -32.09
N LYS A 335 -3.51 -33.38 -32.49
CA LYS A 335 -2.13 -33.48 -31.99
C LYS A 335 -1.31 -32.18 -32.19
N ARG A 336 -1.85 -31.17 -32.87
CA ARG A 336 -1.16 -29.89 -33.15
C ARG A 336 -1.53 -28.76 -32.17
N LEU A 337 -2.59 -28.90 -31.37
CA LEU A 337 -2.93 -27.91 -30.34
C LEU A 337 -2.06 -28.14 -29.08
N PRO A 338 -1.46 -27.08 -28.51
CA PRO A 338 -0.61 -27.22 -27.34
C PRO A 338 -1.45 -27.70 -26.16
N LYS A 339 -1.12 -28.89 -25.65
CA LYS A 339 -1.53 -29.33 -24.30
C LYS A 339 -1.22 -28.21 -23.32
N ASN A 340 -2.06 -28.05 -22.30
CA ASN A 340 -2.09 -26.87 -21.43
C ASN A 340 -0.66 -26.44 -21.01
N PRO A 341 -0.13 -25.36 -21.61
CA PRO A 341 1.27 -24.98 -21.46
C PRO A 341 1.58 -24.49 -20.03
N ALA A 342 0.56 -24.17 -19.24
CA ALA A 342 0.73 -23.77 -17.85
C ALA A 342 1.11 -24.95 -16.94
N ILE A 343 0.79 -26.20 -17.30
CA ILE A 343 1.08 -27.39 -16.48
C ILE A 343 2.60 -27.56 -16.22
N PRO A 344 3.47 -27.67 -17.25
CA PRO A 344 4.90 -27.80 -17.01
C PRO A 344 5.49 -26.56 -16.32
N LYS A 345 5.03 -25.35 -16.68
CA LYS A 345 5.49 -24.10 -16.05
C LYS A 345 5.18 -24.07 -14.55
N ALA A 346 3.97 -24.47 -14.15
CA ALA A 346 3.55 -24.53 -12.75
C ALA A 346 4.40 -25.51 -11.93
N TYR A 347 4.66 -26.71 -12.46
CA TYR A 347 5.51 -27.69 -11.76
C TYR A 347 6.98 -27.26 -11.69
N PHE A 348 7.49 -26.62 -12.75
CA PHE A 348 8.84 -26.04 -12.73
C PHE A 348 8.97 -24.95 -11.65
N LEU A 349 8.00 -24.03 -11.58
CA LEU A 349 7.95 -22.99 -10.55
C LEU A 349 7.92 -23.60 -9.13
N GLY A 350 7.10 -24.62 -8.91
CA GLY A 350 7.04 -25.33 -7.63
C GLY A 350 8.35 -26.03 -7.27
N ALA A 351 8.99 -26.70 -8.24
CA ALA A 351 10.29 -27.35 -8.05
C ALA A 351 11.38 -26.34 -7.68
N LYS A 352 11.41 -25.18 -8.35
CA LYS A 352 12.34 -24.08 -8.07
C LYS A 352 12.16 -23.56 -6.64
N ILE A 353 10.94 -23.29 -6.22
CA ILE A 353 10.65 -22.80 -4.86
C ILE A 353 11.07 -23.82 -3.80
N LEU A 354 10.77 -25.11 -4.00
CA LEU A 354 11.13 -26.16 -3.04
C LEU A 354 12.64 -26.34 -2.90
N PHE A 355 13.39 -26.17 -4.01
CA PHE A 355 14.84 -26.24 -4.03
C PHE A 355 15.49 -25.02 -3.35
N GLU A 356 15.16 -23.82 -3.82
CA GLU A 356 15.86 -22.58 -3.44
C GLU A 356 15.47 -22.05 -2.06
N ARG A 357 14.25 -22.36 -1.57
CA ARG A 357 13.67 -21.67 -0.39
C ARG A 357 13.25 -22.59 0.75
N LYS A 358 12.83 -23.82 0.47
CA LYS A 358 12.31 -24.75 1.50
C LYS A 358 13.25 -25.92 1.82
N HIS A 359 14.30 -26.15 1.01
CA HIS A 359 15.24 -27.27 1.15
C HIS A 359 14.54 -28.66 1.25
N GLN A 360 13.41 -28.84 0.56
CA GLN A 360 12.62 -30.07 0.59
C GLN A 360 12.88 -30.95 -0.64
N GLU A 361 14.00 -31.67 -0.64
CA GLU A 361 14.49 -32.45 -1.80
C GLU A 361 13.51 -33.54 -2.28
N ALA A 362 12.84 -34.23 -1.36
CA ALA A 362 11.90 -35.30 -1.73
C ALA A 362 10.69 -34.77 -2.52
N GLN A 363 10.15 -33.62 -2.11
CA GLN A 363 9.02 -32.99 -2.79
C GLN A 363 9.45 -32.30 -4.08
N GLN A 364 10.66 -31.74 -4.11
CA GLN A 364 11.29 -31.17 -5.30
C GLN A 364 11.47 -32.19 -6.42
N LYS A 365 12.00 -33.40 -6.12
CA LYS A 365 12.11 -34.49 -7.11
C LYS A 365 10.77 -34.88 -7.72
N LYS A 366 9.71 -34.92 -6.90
CA LYS A 366 8.33 -35.20 -7.37
C LYS A 366 7.84 -34.14 -8.36
N TYR A 367 8.04 -32.85 -8.07
CA TYR A 367 7.64 -31.76 -8.96
C TYR A 367 8.45 -31.75 -10.25
N TRP A 368 9.75 -32.05 -10.19
CA TRP A 368 10.60 -32.21 -11.38
C TRP A 368 10.13 -33.34 -12.28
N LEU A 369 9.77 -34.50 -11.71
CA LEU A 369 9.26 -35.63 -12.49
C LEU A 369 7.94 -35.27 -13.18
N LEU A 370 7.03 -34.59 -12.47
CA LEU A 370 5.77 -34.10 -13.04
C LEU A 370 6.00 -33.07 -14.15
N CYS A 371 6.95 -32.15 -13.98
CA CYS A 371 7.34 -31.21 -15.03
C CYS A 371 7.87 -31.95 -16.27
N TYR A 372 8.81 -32.88 -16.09
CA TYR A 372 9.45 -33.63 -17.19
C TYR A 372 8.44 -34.47 -17.97
N VAL A 373 7.58 -35.23 -17.28
CA VAL A 373 6.53 -36.05 -17.91
C VAL A 373 5.58 -35.18 -18.74
N ASN A 374 5.12 -34.06 -18.18
CA ASN A 374 4.21 -33.16 -18.91
C ASN A 374 4.91 -32.42 -20.05
N PHE A 375 6.21 -32.15 -19.95
CA PHE A 375 7.00 -31.52 -21.01
C PHE A 375 7.24 -32.48 -22.21
N GLN A 376 7.57 -33.74 -21.95
CA GLN A 376 7.69 -34.78 -22.99
C GLN A 376 6.36 -35.04 -23.72
N ILE A 377 5.25 -34.82 -23.01
CA ILE A 377 3.90 -34.94 -23.54
C ILE A 377 3.56 -33.75 -24.46
N ILE A 378 4.20 -32.58 -24.36
CA ILE A 378 3.93 -31.38 -25.18
C ILE A 378 4.74 -31.35 -26.50
N ARG A 379 5.87 -32.06 -26.56
CA ARG A 379 6.63 -32.33 -27.80
C ARG A 379 5.95 -33.42 -28.63
#